data_AF-F5T4U9-F1
#
_entry.id   AF-F5T4U9-F1
#
_cell.length_a   1.000
_cell.length_b   1.000
_cell.length_c   1.000
_cell.angle_alpha   90.00
_cell.angle_beta   90.00
_cell.angle_gamma   90.00
#
_symmetry.space_group_name_H-M   'P 1'
#
loop_
_entity.id
_entity.type
_entity.pdbx_description
1 polymer ?
#
loop_
_entity_poly.entity_id
_entity_poly.type
_entity_poly.pdbx_seq_one_letter_code
_entity_poly.pdbx_strand_id
1 'polypeptide(L)' 'MDAPKEEYAVTVKTRYNAKPVPAFVSVKEDGTVLVRFAAPERAVATGQAVVLYDGELVVGGGTITKAIKRMRSD' A
#
# COMPACT_ATOMS: atom_id res chain seq x y z
N MET A 1 -15.29 0.45 14.42
CA MET A 1 -13.94 1.03 14.55
C MET A 1 -13.03 -0.16 14.70
N ASP A 2 -12.64 -0.79 13.60
CA ASP A 2 -11.87 -2.03 13.69
C ASP A 2 -10.39 -1.71 13.62
N ALA A 3 -9.70 -2.14 14.68
CA ALA A 3 -8.26 -2.01 14.90
C ALA A 3 -7.48 -2.72 13.77
N PRO A 4 -6.23 -2.28 13.47
CA PRO A 4 -5.43 -3.00 12.50
C PRO A 4 -5.09 -4.39 13.05
N LYS A 5 -5.54 -5.43 12.33
CA LYS A 5 -4.76 -6.67 12.20
C LYS A 5 -3.35 -6.25 11.81
N GLU A 6 -2.35 -6.78 12.52
CA GLU A 6 -0.92 -6.44 12.46
C GLU A 6 -0.48 -5.71 11.18
N GLU A 7 0.12 -4.53 11.33
CA GLU A 7 0.72 -3.81 10.22
C GLU A 7 2.15 -4.34 9.99
N TYR A 8 2.45 -4.72 8.75
CA TYR A 8 3.78 -5.17 8.34
C TYR A 8 4.50 -4.05 7.59
N ALA A 9 5.75 -3.77 7.96
CA ALA A 9 6.59 -2.84 7.22
C ALA A 9 7.10 -3.50 5.94
N VAL A 10 6.91 -2.83 4.81
CA VAL A 10 7.32 -3.30 3.47
C VAL A 10 7.82 -2.12 2.63
N THR A 11 8.35 -2.41 1.45
CA THR A 11 8.43 -1.41 0.37
C THR A 11 7.41 -1.72 -0.72
N VAL A 12 6.92 -0.66 -1.38
CA VAL A 12 5.81 -0.75 -2.32
C VAL A 12 6.17 -0.07 -3.62
N LYS A 13 5.81 -0.71 -4.73
CA LYS A 13 5.96 -0.16 -6.07
C LYS A 13 4.60 -0.14 -6.77
N THR A 14 4.13 1.06 -7.09
CA THR A 14 2.83 1.30 -7.78
C THR A 14 2.98 1.57 -9.28
N ARG A 15 4.22 1.72 -9.77
CA ARG A 15 4.54 1.99 -11.18
C ARG A 15 5.80 1.24 -11.58
N TYR A 16 5.83 0.71 -12.80
CA TYR A 16 6.94 -0.10 -13.28
C TYR A 16 8.31 0.61 -13.22
N ASN A 17 8.35 1.92 -13.49
CA ASN A 17 9.59 2.71 -13.49
C ASN A 17 9.86 3.43 -12.16
N ALA A 18 8.98 3.31 -11.15
CA ALA A 18 9.21 3.91 -9.84
C ALA A 18 10.18 3.06 -8.99
N LYS A 19 10.90 3.74 -8.09
CA LYS A 19 11.60 3.05 -7.01
C LYS A 19 10.58 2.59 -5.96
N PRO A 20 10.76 1.41 -5.33
CA PRO A 20 9.95 1.04 -4.18
C PRO A 20 10.07 2.06 -3.06
N VAL A 21 8.95 2.36 -2.40
CA VAL A 21 8.89 3.32 -1.29
C VAL A 21 8.41 2.65 -0.01
N PRO A 22 8.87 3.06 1.18
CA PRO A 22 8.43 2.47 2.44
C PRO A 22 6.91 2.62 2.66
N ALA A 23 6.27 1.56 3.11
CA ALA A 23 4.86 1.53 3.46
C ALA A 23 4.58 0.51 4.56
N PHE A 24 3.36 0.55 5.05
CA PHE A 24 2.79 -0.41 5.99
C PHE A 24 1.59 -1.10 5.33
N VAL A 25 1.46 -2.41 5.51
CA VAL A 25 0.35 -3.19 4.97
C VAL A 25 -0.40 -3.92 6.06
N SER A 26 -1.73 -3.94 5.95
CA SER A 26 -2.60 -4.77 6.77
C SER A 26 -3.61 -5.51 5.90
N VAL A 27 -3.86 -6.77 6.26
CA VAL A 27 -4.83 -7.62 5.57
C VAL A 27 -6.16 -7.53 6.32
N LYS A 28 -7.22 -7.17 5.60
CA LYS A 28 -8.58 -7.11 6.14
C LYS A 28 -9.25 -8.48 6.09
N GLU A 29 -10.35 -8.62 6.83
CA GLU A 29 -11.17 -9.84 6.86
C GLU A 29 -11.75 -10.23 5.51
N ASP A 30 -12.06 -9.24 4.65
CA ASP A 30 -12.57 -9.45 3.30
C ASP A 30 -11.47 -9.84 2.28
N GLY A 31 -10.24 -10.08 2.75
CA GLY A 31 -9.09 -10.41 1.92
C GLY A 31 -8.47 -9.21 1.19
N THR A 32 -9.00 -7.99 1.37
CA THR A 32 -8.37 -6.79 0.82
C THR A 32 -7.14 -6.37 1.63
N VAL A 33 -6.19 -5.74 0.95
CA VAL A 33 -4.97 -5.21 1.58
C VAL A 33 -5.07 -3.69 1.65
N LEU A 34 -4.89 -3.13 2.84
CA LEU A 34 -4.71 -1.71 3.01
C LEU A 34 -3.21 -1.39 2.95
N VAL A 35 -2.81 -0.55 2.00
CA VAL A 35 -1.44 -0.04 1.89
C VAL A 35 -1.42 1.40 2.39
N ARG A 36 -0.59 1.67 3.39
CA ARG A 36 -0.36 3.01 3.95
C ARG A 36 1.09 3.40 3.71
N PHE A 37 1.30 4.31 2.76
CA PHE A 37 2.64 4.86 2.51
C PHE A 37 3.19 5.59 3.74
N ALA A 38 4.49 5.45 4.00
CA ALA A 38 5.16 6.14 5.11
C ALA A 38 5.24 7.67 4.89
N ALA A 39 5.24 8.09 3.62
CA ALA A 39 5.16 9.49 3.21
C ALA A 39 4.06 9.67 2.13
N PRO A 40 3.53 10.88 1.91
CA PRO A 40 2.52 11.12 0.87
C PRO A 40 3.03 10.76 -0.53
N GLU A 41 2.38 9.78 -1.17
CA GLU A 41 2.70 9.37 -2.54
C GLU A 41 1.71 9.98 -3.54
N ARG A 42 2.24 10.51 -4.65
CA ARG A 42 1.43 11.13 -5.70
C ARG A 42 0.98 10.10 -6.72
N ALA A 43 -0.14 10.41 -7.36
CA ALA A 43 -0.56 9.75 -8.60
C ALA A 43 -0.71 8.20 -8.49
N VAL A 44 -1.19 7.75 -7.34
CA VAL A 44 -1.78 6.42 -7.13
C VAL A 44 -3.12 6.39 -7.83
N ALA A 45 -3.25 5.60 -8.91
CA ALA A 45 -4.49 5.50 -9.67
C ALA A 45 -5.11 4.10 -9.54
N THR A 46 -6.45 4.07 -9.55
CA THR A 46 -7.21 2.82 -9.60
C THR A 46 -6.92 2.05 -10.90
N GLY A 47 -6.91 0.73 -10.83
CA GLY A 47 -6.57 -0.14 -11.95
C GLY A 47 -5.08 -0.36 -12.18
N GLN A 48 -4.20 0.40 -11.52
CA GLN A 48 -2.76 0.12 -11.54
C GLN A 48 -2.41 -1.06 -10.65
N ALA A 49 -1.35 -1.78 -11.03
CA ALA A 49 -0.77 -2.82 -10.18
C ALA A 49 -0.01 -2.20 -9.01
N VAL A 50 -0.03 -2.90 -7.88
CA VAL A 50 0.83 -2.66 -6.72
C VAL A 50 1.62 -3.93 -6.42
N VAL A 51 2.90 -3.79 -6.13
CA VAL A 51 3.78 -4.89 -5.71
C VAL A 51 4.36 -4.55 -4.35
N LEU A 52 4.34 -5.53 -3.45
CA LEU A 52 4.84 -5.45 -2.08
C LEU A 52 6.14 -6.24 -1.97
N TYR A 53 7.14 -5.65 -1.34
CA TYR A 53 8.47 -6.22 -1.17
C TYR A 53 8.90 -6.25 0.30
N ASP A 54 9.54 -7.35 0.69
CA ASP A 54 10.37 -7.45 1.90
C ASP A 54 11.83 -7.63 1.46
N GLY A 55 12.62 -6.55 1.57
CA GLY A 55 13.93 -6.47 0.92
C GLY A 55 13.81 -6.65 -0.60
N GLU A 56 14.39 -7.72 -1.12
CA GLU A 56 14.36 -8.09 -2.54
C GLU A 56 13.23 -9.08 -2.89
N LEU A 57 12.55 -9.64 -1.89
CA LEU A 57 11.51 -10.66 -2.08
C LEU A 57 10.17 -10.01 -2.40
N VAL A 58 9.48 -10.54 -3.41
CA VAL A 58 8.08 -10.22 -3.67
C VAL A 58 7.21 -11.01 -2.70
N VAL A 59 6.54 -10.31 -1.79
CA VAL A 59 5.68 -10.93 -0.76
C VAL A 59 4.19 -10.78 -1.08
N GLY A 60 3.85 -10.00 -2.10
CA GLY A 60 2.47 -9.87 -2.56
C GLY A 60 2.29 -8.81 -3.63
N GLY A 61 1.04 -8.68 -4.07
CA GLY A 61 0.65 -7.67 -5.03
C GLY A 61 -0.83 -7.76 -5.35
N GLY A 62 -1.30 -6.81 -6.15
CA GLY A 62 -2.69 -6.76 -6.57
C GLY A 62 -3.00 -5.53 -7.41
N THR A 63 -4.28 -5.31 -7.63
CA THR A 63 -4.79 -4.14 -8.36
C THR A 63 -5.32 -3.11 -7.37
N ILE A 64 -4.92 -1.85 -7.54
CA ILE A 64 -5.42 -0.76 -6.72
C ILE A 64 -6.90 -0.53 -7.04
N THR A 65 -7.78 -0.83 -6.08
CA THR A 65 -9.23 -0.64 -6.23
C THR A 65 -9.71 0.71 -5.71
N LYS A 66 -8.96 1.32 -4.77
CA LYS A 66 -9.31 2.62 -4.18
C LYS A 66 -8.06 3.37 -3.74
N ALA A 67 -7.98 4.66 -4.09
CA ALA A 67 -6.98 5.58 -3.56
C ALA A 67 -7.63 6.44 -2.45
N ILE A 68 -7.07 6.40 -1.24
CA ILE A 68 -7.60 7.14 -0.08
C ILE A 68 -6.64 8.29 0.22
N LYS A 69 -7.16 9.52 0.22
CA LYS A 69 -6.42 10.67 0.79
C LYS A 69 -6.79 10.79 2.26
N ARG A 70 -5.80 10.78 3.16
CA ARG A 70 -6.01 11.36 4.49
C ARG A 70 -6.05 12.88 4.30
N MET A 71 -7.23 13.46 4.50
CA MET A 71 -7.31 14.90 4.75
C MET A 71 -6.62 15.14 6.10
N ARG A 72 -5.67 16.07 6.16
CA ARG A 72 -5.22 16.58 7.46
C ARG A 72 -6.43 17.35 8.01
N SER A 73 -6.93 16.95 9.17
CA SER A 73 -7.74 17.85 9.98
C SER A 73 -6.78 18.89 10.54
N ASP A 74 -6.94 20.14 10.09
CA ASP A 74 -6.44 21.31 10.83
C ASP A 74 -7.33 21.52 12.07
#